data_AF-A0A7X5UCT8-F1
#
_entry.id   AF-A0A7X5UCT8-F1
#
_cell.length_a   1.000
_cell.length_b   1.000
_cell.length_c   1.000
_cell.angle_alpha   90.00
_cell.angle_beta   90.00
_cell.angle_gamma   90.00
#
_symmetry.space_group_name_H-M   'P 1'
#
loop_
_entity.id
_entity.type
_entity.pdbx_description
1 polymer ?
#
loop_
_entity_poly.entity_id
_entity_poly.type
_entity_poly.pdbx_seq_one_letter_code
_entity_poly.pdbx_strand_id
1 'polypeptide(L)'
;MAIAAAYAAAYEVVRHFTYPHWSPTTGLRLACLFLLPLRYWPALAIGEALPTIENAWLCASDLGIPWAVSTSVPLVVLFMGCMKPLRLRYSLYDHGGRLRMPLLLSATLLCALIASIAICTSLLTTMLRTPDAWPHLSLIKMFWAYTLGHYLGGLTLTPIILALTERARQLPRITWAAFWHSPLLRDVLLWMPVLAALVGLAVTTTDDTVRQVARFGLCWPAIALAWRHHWHGAAIGGFGASVALAMTGTAFVDPVMLRAQVILAMVLSGLLVIGARVPRPAPAAVPAKRF
;
A
#
# COMPACT_ATOMS: atom_id res chain seq x y z
N MET A 1 5.21 10.33 -22.19
CA MET A 1 5.59 8.93 -22.42
C MET A 1 6.46 8.35 -21.30
N ALA A 2 7.61 8.92 -20.95
CA ALA A 2 8.48 8.36 -19.90
C ALA A 2 7.79 8.10 -18.54
N ILE A 3 6.93 9.01 -18.07
CA ILE A 3 6.19 8.84 -16.80
C ILE A 3 5.17 7.70 -16.89
N ALA A 4 4.48 7.55 -18.02
CA ALA A 4 3.53 6.46 -18.23
C ALA A 4 4.25 5.11 -18.25
N ALA A 5 5.39 5.02 -18.95
CA ALA A 5 6.20 3.82 -19.04
C ALA A 5 6.81 3.42 -17.67
N ALA A 6 7.35 4.39 -16.93
CA ALA A 6 7.87 4.15 -15.58
C ALA A 6 6.78 3.70 -14.60
N TYR A 7 5.60 4.32 -14.67
CA TYR A 7 4.45 3.91 -13.87
C TYR A 7 3.96 2.51 -14.26
N ALA A 8 3.83 2.21 -15.55
CA ALA A 8 3.41 0.90 -16.03
C ALA A 8 4.39 -0.20 -15.58
N ALA A 9 5.71 0.03 -15.70
CA ALA A 9 6.71 -0.91 -15.23
C ALA A 9 6.63 -1.15 -13.70
N ALA A 10 6.51 -0.07 -12.91
CA ALA A 10 6.32 -0.19 -11.46
C ALA A 10 5.01 -0.88 -11.10
N TYR A 11 3.94 -0.61 -11.86
CA TYR A 11 2.63 -1.21 -11.68
C TYR A 11 2.68 -2.72 -11.92
N GLU A 12 3.31 -3.17 -13.01
CA GLU A 12 3.45 -4.60 -13.32
C GLU A 12 4.22 -5.36 -12.23
N VAL A 13 5.34 -4.79 -11.78
CA VAL A 13 6.11 -5.40 -10.68
C VAL A 13 5.25 -5.53 -9.42
N VAL A 14 4.55 -4.47 -9.03
CA VAL A 14 3.73 -4.47 -7.81
C VAL A 14 2.46 -5.33 -7.97
N ARG A 15 1.92 -5.43 -9.18
CA ARG A 15 0.80 -6.31 -9.52
C ARG A 15 1.16 -7.77 -9.30
N HIS A 16 2.40 -8.18 -9.60
CA HIS A 16 2.86 -9.56 -9.38
C HIS A 16 2.87 -9.96 -7.89
N PHE A 17 3.02 -9.00 -6.98
CA PHE A 17 2.96 -9.21 -5.52
C PHE A 17 1.59 -8.91 -4.91
N THR A 18 0.55 -8.74 -5.74
CA THR A 18 -0.80 -8.45 -5.25
C THR A 18 -1.52 -9.73 -4.89
N TYR A 19 -1.91 -9.82 -3.61
CA TYR A 19 -2.75 -10.89 -3.10
C TYR A 19 -4.07 -10.30 -2.56
N PRO A 20 -5.17 -11.08 -2.44
CA PRO A 20 -6.44 -10.60 -1.89
C PRO A 20 -6.29 -9.92 -0.52
N HIS A 21 -5.34 -10.41 0.27
CA HIS A 21 -5.07 -9.96 1.62
C HIS A 21 -3.98 -8.88 1.70
N TRP A 22 -3.27 -8.56 0.62
CA TRP A 22 -2.27 -7.50 0.58
C TRP A 22 -2.12 -6.98 -0.85
N SER A 23 -2.65 -5.77 -1.10
CA SER A 23 -2.68 -5.17 -2.43
C SER A 23 -1.82 -3.91 -2.51
N PRO A 24 -0.49 -4.05 -2.64
CA PRO A 24 0.43 -2.92 -2.67
C PRO A 24 0.19 -1.95 -3.84
N THR A 25 -0.49 -2.39 -4.91
CA THR A 25 -0.88 -1.51 -6.02
C THR A 25 -1.77 -0.35 -5.59
N THR A 26 -2.56 -0.47 -4.50
CA THR A 26 -3.33 0.65 -3.94
C THR A 26 -2.42 1.75 -3.42
N GLY A 27 -1.35 1.37 -2.72
CA GLY A 27 -0.38 2.34 -2.22
C GLY A 27 0.45 2.98 -3.33
N LEU A 28 0.75 2.24 -4.41
CA LEU A 28 1.44 2.81 -5.58
C LEU A 28 0.58 3.90 -6.23
N ARG A 29 -0.68 3.59 -6.53
CA ARG A 29 -1.64 4.55 -7.10
C ARG A 29 -1.75 5.79 -6.24
N LEU A 30 -1.96 5.60 -4.93
CA LEU A 30 -2.12 6.70 -3.99
C LEU A 30 -0.85 7.57 -3.89
N ALA A 31 0.33 6.95 -3.83
CA ALA A 31 1.60 7.67 -3.83
C ALA A 31 1.78 8.52 -5.10
N CYS A 32 1.49 7.95 -6.27
CA CYS A 32 1.55 8.66 -7.54
C CYS A 32 0.57 9.84 -7.58
N LEU A 33 -0.66 9.67 -7.10
CA LEU A 33 -1.67 10.74 -7.06
C LEU A 33 -1.26 11.90 -6.12
N PHE A 34 -0.57 11.60 -5.03
CA PHE A 34 -0.03 12.62 -4.13
C PHE A 34 1.22 13.33 -4.69
N LEU A 35 2.11 12.59 -5.34
CA LEU A 35 3.41 13.13 -5.79
C LEU A 35 3.35 13.80 -7.16
N LEU A 36 2.52 13.32 -8.08
CA LEU A 36 2.49 13.82 -9.45
C LEU A 36 1.51 14.99 -9.60
N PRO A 37 1.90 16.05 -10.33
CA PRO A 37 0.99 17.09 -10.77
C PRO A 37 -0.24 16.53 -11.52
N LEU A 38 -1.40 17.19 -11.38
CA LEU A 38 -2.67 16.75 -11.99
C LEU A 38 -2.58 16.51 -13.50
N ARG A 39 -1.72 17.25 -14.21
CA ARG A 39 -1.48 17.10 -15.65
C ARG A 39 -0.93 15.72 -16.06
N TYR A 40 -0.30 14.99 -15.15
CA TYR A 40 0.25 13.65 -15.43
C TYR A 40 -0.69 12.52 -15.05
N TRP A 41 -1.85 12.81 -14.45
CA TRP A 41 -2.81 11.78 -14.07
C TRP A 41 -3.33 10.97 -15.25
N PRO A 42 -3.66 11.57 -16.43
CA PRO A 42 -4.04 10.79 -17.60
C PRO A 42 -2.98 9.75 -18.02
N ALA A 43 -1.70 10.06 -17.81
CA ALA A 43 -0.61 9.13 -18.11
C ALA A 43 -0.63 7.88 -17.19
N LEU A 44 -1.07 8.03 -15.94
CA LEU A 44 -1.27 6.90 -15.02
C LEU A 44 -2.43 6.02 -15.46
N ALA A 45 -3.54 6.64 -15.90
CA ALA A 45 -4.70 5.91 -16.42
C ALA A 45 -4.32 5.06 -17.63
N ILE A 46 -3.54 5.61 -18.57
CA ILE A 46 -3.07 4.87 -19.74
C ILE A 46 -2.16 3.71 -19.34
N GLY A 47 -1.22 3.94 -18.41
CA GLY A 47 -0.29 2.90 -17.95
C GLY A 47 -0.97 1.72 -17.26
N GLU A 48 -2.11 1.94 -16.60
CA GLU A 48 -2.90 0.89 -15.96
C GLU A 48 -3.96 0.27 -16.87
N ALA A 49 -4.47 1.02 -17.84
CA ALA A 49 -5.49 0.55 -18.77
C ALA A 49 -5.00 -0.61 -19.63
N LEU A 50 -3.76 -0.58 -20.08
CA LEU A 50 -3.20 -1.60 -20.97
C LEU A 50 -3.30 -3.03 -20.40
N PRO A 51 -2.71 -3.35 -19.23
CA PRO A 51 -2.80 -4.70 -18.66
C PRO A 51 -4.22 -5.07 -18.21
N THR A 52 -5.03 -4.06 -17.88
CA THR A 52 -6.39 -4.27 -17.39
C THR A 52 -7.34 -4.65 -18.52
N ILE A 53 -7.25 -3.98 -19.67
CA ILE A 53 -8.02 -4.29 -20.87
C ILE A 53 -7.59 -5.64 -21.46
N GLU A 54 -6.29 -5.93 -21.48
CA GLU A 54 -5.77 -7.22 -21.92
C GLU A 54 -6.36 -8.37 -21.08
N ASN A 55 -6.33 -8.23 -19.74
CA ASN A 55 -6.92 -9.21 -18.83
C ASN A 55 -8.45 -9.33 -19.01
N ALA A 56 -9.14 -8.21 -19.23
CA ALA A 56 -10.57 -8.20 -19.48
C ALA A 56 -10.92 -8.94 -20.79
N TRP A 57 -10.11 -8.76 -21.84
CA TRP A 57 -10.28 -9.42 -23.13
C TRP A 57 -10.05 -10.92 -23.05
N LEU A 58 -8.94 -11.34 -22.43
CA LEU A 58 -8.57 -12.77 -22.30
C LEU A 58 -9.59 -13.56 -21.48
N CYS A 59 -10.14 -12.96 -20.43
CA CYS A 59 -11.08 -13.62 -19.53
C CYS A 59 -12.56 -13.35 -19.88
N ALA A 60 -12.85 -12.62 -20.97
CA ALA A 60 -14.21 -12.26 -21.36
C ALA A 60 -15.07 -13.48 -21.72
N SER A 61 -14.49 -14.50 -22.36
CA SER A 61 -15.18 -15.74 -22.72
C SER A 61 -15.67 -16.49 -21.48
N ASP A 62 -14.84 -16.50 -20.44
CA ASP A 62 -15.02 -17.37 -19.27
C ASP A 62 -15.85 -16.68 -18.19
N LEU A 63 -15.57 -15.41 -17.91
CA LEU A 63 -16.19 -14.63 -16.83
C LEU A 63 -17.35 -13.74 -17.31
N GLY A 64 -17.46 -13.54 -18.62
CA GLY A 64 -18.57 -12.85 -19.27
C GLY A 64 -18.36 -11.35 -19.49
N ILE A 65 -19.16 -10.80 -20.41
CA ILE A 65 -19.11 -9.39 -20.83
C ILE A 65 -19.32 -8.42 -19.66
N PRO A 66 -20.28 -8.62 -18.72
CA PRO A 66 -20.44 -7.70 -17.59
C PRO A 66 -19.21 -7.60 -16.68
N TRP A 67 -18.51 -8.71 -16.47
CA TRP A 67 -17.24 -8.74 -15.75
C TRP A 67 -16.14 -8.04 -16.55
N ALA A 68 -16.05 -8.28 -17.86
CA ALA A 68 -15.06 -7.64 -18.72
C ALA A 68 -15.23 -6.10 -18.75
N VAL A 69 -16.47 -5.61 -18.82
CA VAL A 69 -16.78 -4.17 -18.80
C VAL A 69 -16.42 -3.55 -17.45
N SER A 70 -16.79 -4.20 -16.34
CA SER A 70 -16.50 -3.68 -14.99
C SER A 70 -14.99 -3.66 -14.69
N THR A 71 -14.27 -4.70 -15.10
CA THR A 71 -12.83 -4.79 -14.89
C THR A 71 -12.02 -3.91 -15.84
N SER A 72 -12.52 -3.57 -17.04
CA SER A 72 -11.83 -2.70 -18.00
C SER A 72 -11.55 -1.29 -17.48
N VAL A 73 -12.29 -0.83 -16.47
CA VAL A 73 -12.09 0.50 -15.87
C VAL A 73 -10.90 0.45 -14.90
N PRO A 74 -9.80 1.18 -15.16
CA PRO A 74 -8.64 1.16 -14.27
C PRO A 74 -8.98 1.75 -12.91
N LEU A 75 -8.57 1.10 -11.83
CA LEU A 75 -8.84 1.56 -10.45
C LEU A 75 -8.24 2.94 -10.19
N VAL A 76 -7.11 3.28 -10.82
CA VAL A 76 -6.52 4.62 -10.69
C VAL A 76 -7.48 5.72 -11.16
N VAL A 77 -8.34 5.47 -12.16
CA VAL A 77 -9.33 6.45 -12.62
C VAL A 77 -10.37 6.73 -11.54
N LEU A 78 -10.83 5.70 -10.83
CA LEU A 78 -11.74 5.86 -9.70
C LEU A 78 -11.08 6.64 -8.56
N PHE A 79 -9.79 6.36 -8.31
CA PHE A 79 -9.02 7.10 -7.29
C PHE A 79 -8.80 8.56 -7.68
N MET A 80 -8.63 8.88 -8.97
CA MET A 80 -8.56 10.27 -9.42
C MET A 80 -9.84 11.03 -9.07
N GLY A 81 -11.00 10.40 -9.24
CA GLY A 81 -12.30 11.00 -8.93
C GLY A 81 -12.42 11.44 -7.47
N CYS A 82 -11.94 10.63 -6.52
CA CYS A 82 -11.97 10.96 -5.10
C CYS A 82 -10.78 11.83 -4.64
N MET A 83 -9.60 11.64 -5.23
CA MET A 83 -8.39 12.36 -4.84
C MET A 83 -8.32 13.77 -5.41
N LYS A 84 -8.91 14.04 -6.57
CA LYS A 84 -8.93 15.40 -7.16
C LYS A 84 -9.55 16.43 -6.20
N PRO A 85 -10.78 16.27 -5.69
CA PRO A 85 -11.36 17.25 -4.78
C PRO A 85 -10.59 17.32 -3.46
N LEU A 86 -10.09 16.18 -2.95
CA LEU A 86 -9.32 16.15 -1.72
C LEU A 86 -8.02 16.97 -1.84
N ARG A 87 -7.30 16.80 -2.96
CA ARG A 87 -6.05 17.50 -3.23
C ARG A 87 -6.24 18.99 -3.52
N LEU A 88 -7.37 19.37 -4.12
CA LEU A 88 -7.69 20.78 -4.37
C LEU A 88 -8.09 21.52 -3.08
N ARG A 89 -8.72 20.83 -2.13
CA ARG A 89 -9.18 21.42 -0.85
C ARG A 89 -8.13 21.37 0.25
N TYR A 90 -7.27 20.35 0.27
CA TYR A 90 -6.31 20.13 1.34
C TYR A 90 -4.89 19.96 0.78
N SER A 91 -3.95 20.72 1.34
CA SER A 91 -2.51 20.48 1.13
C SER A 91 -2.07 19.24 1.89
N LEU A 92 -1.24 18.40 1.25
CA LEU A 92 -0.64 17.22 1.86
C LEU A 92 0.35 17.58 2.98
N TYR A 93 1.01 18.72 2.85
CA TYR A 93 1.91 19.27 3.84
C TYR A 93 1.24 20.42 4.57
N ASP A 94 1.41 20.45 5.88
CA ASP A 94 0.97 21.54 6.72
C ASP A 94 1.88 22.79 6.57
N HIS A 95 1.46 23.93 7.11
CA HIS A 95 2.24 25.17 7.04
C HIS A 95 3.66 25.05 7.61
N GLY A 96 3.87 24.13 8.56
CA GLY A 96 5.19 23.77 9.10
C GLY A 96 5.96 22.72 8.29
N GLY A 97 5.55 22.40 7.06
CA GLY A 97 6.21 21.40 6.20
C GLY A 97 6.04 19.95 6.66
N ARG A 98 5.11 19.68 7.59
CA ARG A 98 4.85 18.33 8.12
C ARG A 98 3.79 17.61 7.30
N LEU A 99 3.97 16.30 7.10
CA LEU A 99 2.98 15.49 6.41
C LEU A 99 1.69 15.38 7.24
N ARG A 100 0.55 15.72 6.65
CA ARG A 100 -0.76 15.60 7.31
C ARG A 100 -1.19 14.14 7.34
N MET A 101 -0.72 13.39 8.33
CA MET A 101 -1.04 11.97 8.49
C MET A 101 -2.54 11.63 8.51
N PRO A 102 -3.42 12.42 9.17
CA PRO A 102 -4.86 12.14 9.12
C PRO A 102 -5.42 12.18 7.69
N LEU A 103 -4.90 13.07 6.84
CA LEU A 103 -5.28 13.14 5.42
C LEU A 103 -4.77 11.92 4.64
N LEU A 104 -3.53 11.50 4.90
CA LEU A 104 -2.96 10.29 4.29
C LEU A 104 -3.79 9.06 4.66
N LEU A 105 -4.10 8.87 5.94
CA LEU A 105 -4.85 7.72 6.44
C LEU A 105 -6.29 7.72 5.91
N SER A 106 -6.97 8.87 5.91
CA SER A 106 -8.34 8.97 5.39
C SER A 106 -8.40 8.75 3.88
N ALA A 107 -7.45 9.30 3.11
CA ALA A 107 -7.30 9.03 1.69
C ALA A 107 -7.04 7.54 1.41
N THR A 108 -6.19 6.92 2.23
CA THR A 108 -5.87 5.49 2.13
C THR A 108 -7.11 4.63 2.36
N LEU A 109 -7.87 4.92 3.42
CA LEU A 109 -9.11 4.22 3.73
C LEU A 109 -10.16 4.41 2.63
N LEU A 110 -10.32 5.63 2.13
CA LEU A 110 -11.26 5.94 1.04
C LEU A 110 -10.91 5.17 -0.25
N CYS A 111 -9.63 5.16 -0.64
CA CYS A 111 -9.18 4.40 -1.80
C CYS A 111 -9.35 2.89 -1.61
N ALA A 112 -9.10 2.38 -0.39
CA ALA A 112 -9.32 0.97 -0.08
C ALA A 112 -10.79 0.55 -0.19
N LEU A 113 -11.72 1.39 0.30
CA LEU A 113 -13.15 1.16 0.16
C LEU A 113 -13.58 1.18 -1.32
N ILE A 114 -13.14 2.17 -2.10
CA ILE A 114 -13.46 2.26 -3.53
C ILE A 114 -12.96 1.02 -4.28
N ALA A 115 -11.71 0.60 -4.04
CA ALA A 115 -11.15 -0.59 -4.67
C ALA A 115 -11.95 -1.85 -4.30
N SER A 116 -12.31 -2.00 -3.03
CA SER A 116 -13.06 -3.16 -2.55
C SER A 116 -14.47 -3.21 -3.13
N ILE A 117 -15.14 -2.06 -3.25
CA ILE A 117 -16.44 -1.96 -3.93
C ILE A 117 -16.29 -2.39 -5.39
N ALA A 118 -15.31 -1.86 -6.12
CA ALA A 118 -15.10 -2.17 -7.53
C ALA A 118 -14.76 -3.66 -7.79
N ILE A 119 -13.97 -4.28 -6.91
CA ILE A 119 -13.67 -5.71 -7.00
C ILE A 119 -14.90 -6.54 -6.66
N CYS A 120 -15.62 -6.20 -5.59
CA CYS A 120 -16.83 -6.94 -5.20
C CYS A 120 -17.96 -6.80 -6.22
N THR A 121 -18.11 -5.66 -6.90
CA THR A 121 -19.08 -5.51 -8.00
C THR A 121 -18.70 -6.39 -9.19
N SER A 122 -17.43 -6.39 -9.58
CA SER A 122 -16.93 -7.29 -10.64
C SER A 122 -17.20 -8.75 -10.27
N LEU A 123 -16.91 -9.12 -9.03
CA LEU A 123 -17.13 -10.48 -8.53
C LEU A 123 -18.60 -10.88 -8.48
N LEU A 124 -19.48 -9.96 -8.06
CA LEU A 124 -20.93 -10.18 -8.09
C LEU A 124 -21.43 -10.45 -9.52
N THR A 125 -20.93 -9.72 -10.52
CA THR A 125 -21.33 -9.96 -11.91
C THR A 125 -20.96 -11.36 -12.39
N THR A 126 -19.82 -11.90 -11.94
CA THR A 126 -19.42 -13.28 -12.21
C THR A 126 -20.32 -14.29 -11.49
N MET A 127 -20.58 -14.08 -10.20
CA MET A 127 -21.43 -14.99 -9.40
C MET A 127 -22.87 -15.04 -9.93
N LEU A 128 -23.42 -13.93 -10.44
CA LEU A 128 -24.75 -13.92 -11.05
C LEU A 128 -24.82 -14.73 -12.36
N ARG A 129 -23.70 -14.84 -13.09
CA ARG A 129 -23.61 -15.64 -14.32
C ARG A 129 -23.42 -17.13 -14.02
N THR A 130 -22.68 -17.46 -12.97
CA THR A 130 -22.42 -18.85 -12.54
C THR A 130 -22.73 -19.02 -11.04
N PRO A 131 -24.02 -19.11 -10.67
CA PRO A 131 -24.44 -19.11 -9.26
C PRO A 131 -23.87 -20.28 -8.44
N ASP A 132 -23.75 -21.45 -9.07
CA ASP A 132 -23.35 -22.68 -8.39
C ASP A 132 -21.83 -22.92 -8.40
N ALA A 133 -21.06 -22.06 -9.06
CA ALA A 133 -19.62 -22.25 -9.15
C ALA A 133 -18.96 -22.17 -7.76
N TRP A 134 -19.37 -21.21 -6.92
CA TRP A 134 -18.68 -20.87 -5.66
C TRP A 134 -19.64 -20.73 -4.46
N PRO A 135 -20.29 -21.82 -4.01
CA PRO A 135 -21.34 -21.77 -2.99
C PRO A 135 -20.85 -21.35 -1.60
N HIS A 136 -19.56 -21.47 -1.31
CA HIS A 136 -18.96 -21.09 -0.01
C HIS A 136 -18.48 -19.64 0.04
N LEU A 137 -18.56 -18.91 -1.09
CA LEU A 137 -17.97 -17.60 -1.22
C LEU A 137 -18.92 -16.52 -0.70
N SER A 138 -18.56 -15.90 0.41
CA SER A 138 -19.36 -14.82 1.01
C SER A 138 -18.84 -13.46 0.55
N LEU A 139 -19.64 -12.74 -0.26
CA LEU A 139 -19.31 -11.40 -0.75
C LEU A 139 -18.97 -10.42 0.38
N ILE A 140 -19.70 -10.47 1.50
CA ILE A 140 -19.44 -9.60 2.65
C ILE A 140 -18.09 -9.91 3.32
N LYS A 141 -17.71 -11.18 3.45
CA LYS A 141 -16.40 -11.56 4.03
C LYS A 141 -15.26 -11.10 3.12
N MET A 142 -15.42 -11.28 1.81
CA MET A 142 -14.43 -10.82 0.84
C MET A 142 -14.32 -9.30 0.78
N PHE A 143 -15.43 -8.57 0.87
CA PHE A 143 -15.41 -7.12 0.92
C PHE A 143 -14.49 -6.61 2.02
N TRP A 144 -14.63 -7.16 3.24
CA TRP A 144 -13.77 -6.78 4.36
C TRP A 144 -12.33 -7.24 4.20
N ALA A 145 -12.10 -8.43 3.67
CA ALA A 145 -10.76 -8.93 3.38
C ALA A 145 -10.04 -8.04 2.35
N TYR A 146 -10.70 -7.70 1.24
CA TYR A 146 -10.17 -6.78 0.22
C TYR A 146 -9.95 -5.38 0.79
N THR A 147 -10.89 -4.88 1.61
CA THR A 147 -10.74 -3.56 2.25
C THR A 147 -9.48 -3.52 3.10
N LEU A 148 -9.27 -4.55 3.92
CA LEU A 148 -8.08 -4.66 4.75
C LEU A 148 -6.81 -4.79 3.91
N GLY A 149 -6.82 -5.61 2.86
CA GLY A 149 -5.67 -5.81 1.98
C GLY A 149 -5.27 -4.56 1.19
N HIS A 150 -6.24 -3.82 0.66
CA HIS A 150 -6.01 -2.53 0.02
C HIS A 150 -5.58 -1.45 1.01
N TYR A 151 -6.16 -1.44 2.21
CA TYR A 151 -5.79 -0.50 3.25
C TYR A 151 -4.34 -0.72 3.70
N LEU A 152 -3.95 -1.95 4.01
CA LEU A 152 -2.55 -2.31 4.32
C LEU A 152 -1.61 -2.01 3.15
N GLY A 153 -1.99 -2.36 1.91
CA GLY A 153 -1.20 -2.03 0.73
C GLY A 153 -0.97 -0.51 0.59
N GLY A 154 -1.99 0.28 0.90
CA GLY A 154 -1.91 1.74 0.97
C GLY A 154 -1.02 2.25 2.10
N LEU A 155 -1.20 1.73 3.31
CA LEU A 155 -0.43 2.10 4.52
C LEU A 155 1.05 1.72 4.46
N THR A 156 1.43 0.84 3.55
CA THR A 156 2.80 0.33 3.46
C THR A 156 3.55 1.02 2.34
N LEU A 157 2.99 0.99 1.12
CA LEU A 157 3.69 1.53 -0.04
C LEU A 157 3.60 3.06 -0.15
N THR A 158 2.48 3.68 0.25
CA THR A 158 2.35 5.13 0.15
C THR A 158 3.35 5.88 1.04
N PRO A 159 3.41 5.61 2.36
CA PRO A 159 4.32 6.37 3.22
C PRO A 159 5.78 6.04 2.95
N ILE A 160 6.16 4.83 2.52
CA ILE A 160 7.56 4.55 2.18
C ILE A 160 7.98 5.33 0.93
N ILE A 161 7.13 5.43 -0.09
CA ILE A 161 7.44 6.24 -1.27
C ILE A 161 7.55 7.73 -0.89
N LEU A 162 6.65 8.24 -0.06
CA LEU A 162 6.73 9.61 0.45
C LEU A 162 7.99 9.86 1.29
N ALA A 163 8.34 8.94 2.19
CA ALA A 163 9.57 8.95 2.99
C ALA A 163 10.83 9.00 2.13
N LEU A 164 10.91 8.11 1.13
CA LEU A 164 12.06 8.03 0.23
C LEU A 164 12.17 9.27 -0.66
N THR A 165 11.04 9.80 -1.15
CA THR A 165 11.05 11.02 -1.98
C THR A 165 11.38 12.27 -1.19
N GLU A 166 10.91 12.41 0.04
CA GLU A 166 11.31 13.51 0.94
C GLU A 166 12.81 13.45 1.21
N ARG A 167 13.32 12.26 1.52
CA ARG A 167 14.75 12.04 1.77
C ARG A 167 15.62 12.31 0.54
N ALA A 168 15.19 11.88 -0.64
CA ALA A 168 15.88 12.14 -1.89
C ALA A 168 15.95 13.64 -2.21
N ARG A 169 14.91 14.42 -1.85
CA ARG A 169 14.89 15.88 -2.03
C ARG A 169 15.80 16.63 -1.06
N GLN A 170 16.05 16.07 0.13
CA GLN A 170 16.95 16.67 1.13
C GLN A 170 18.44 16.44 0.82
N LEU A 171 18.76 15.47 -0.04
CA LEU A 171 20.14 15.15 -0.41
C LEU A 171 20.52 15.87 -1.71
N PRO A 172 21.52 16.79 -1.71
CA PRO A 172 21.93 17.52 -2.91
C PRO A 172 22.55 16.61 -3.99
N ARG A 173 23.15 15.48 -3.58
CA ARG A 173 23.57 14.36 -4.44
C ARG A 173 23.37 13.05 -3.70
N ILE A 174 22.67 12.10 -4.33
CA ILE A 174 22.57 10.72 -3.82
C ILE A 174 23.93 10.07 -4.03
N THR A 175 24.77 10.14 -3.01
CA THR A 175 26.09 9.48 -3.02
C THR A 175 25.96 8.13 -2.32
N TRP A 176 26.55 7.08 -2.90
CA TRP A 176 26.56 5.74 -2.30
C TRP A 176 27.08 5.73 -0.86
N ALA A 177 28.09 6.54 -0.55
CA ALA A 177 28.60 6.70 0.80
C ALA A 177 27.54 7.25 1.77
N ALA A 178 26.76 8.26 1.37
CA ALA A 178 25.72 8.85 2.21
C ALA A 178 24.56 7.87 2.49
N PHE A 179 24.29 6.97 1.54
CA PHE A 179 23.31 5.90 1.74
C PHE A 179 23.79 4.89 2.79
N TRP A 180 25.03 4.38 2.66
CA TRP A 180 25.60 3.39 3.59
C TRP A 180 25.82 3.91 5.02
N HIS A 181 26.12 5.20 5.17
CA HIS A 181 26.30 5.82 6.49
C HIS A 181 24.98 6.24 7.16
N SER A 182 23.83 5.95 6.53
CA SER A 182 22.54 6.29 7.09
C SER A 182 22.24 5.52 8.39
N PRO A 183 21.98 6.18 9.53
CA PRO A 183 21.59 5.49 10.76
C PRO A 183 20.29 4.68 10.58
N LEU A 184 19.37 5.17 9.74
CA LEU A 184 18.15 4.45 9.38
C LEU A 184 18.43 3.15 8.63
N LEU A 185 19.40 3.13 7.70
CA LEU A 185 19.69 1.93 6.91
C LEU A 185 20.33 0.87 7.79
N ARG A 186 21.27 1.28 8.64
CA ARG A 186 21.91 0.41 9.63
C ARG A 186 20.88 -0.25 10.54
N ASP A 187 19.92 0.53 11.05
CA ASP A 187 18.87 -0.01 11.90
C ASP A 187 17.92 -0.94 11.15
N VAL A 188 17.55 -0.61 9.91
CA VAL A 188 16.73 -1.49 9.06
C VAL A 188 17.45 -2.83 8.80
N LEU A 189 18.75 -2.78 8.47
CA LEU A 189 19.56 -3.97 8.26
C LEU A 189 19.70 -4.80 9.54
N LEU A 190 19.76 -4.16 10.72
CA LEU A 190 19.78 -4.84 12.01
C LEU A 190 18.47 -5.58 12.30
N TRP A 191 17.33 -5.00 11.92
CA TRP A 191 16.00 -5.59 12.14
C TRP A 191 15.58 -6.62 11.08
N MET A 192 16.25 -6.65 9.92
CA MET A 192 15.92 -7.58 8.83
C MET A 192 16.05 -9.07 9.24
N PRO A 193 17.14 -9.50 9.92
CA PRO A 193 17.24 -10.88 10.42
C PRO A 193 16.12 -11.26 11.39
N VAL A 194 15.65 -10.31 12.21
CA VAL A 194 14.54 -10.56 13.16
C VAL A 194 13.25 -10.82 12.40
N LEU A 195 12.95 -10.01 11.36
CA LEU A 195 11.81 -10.25 10.48
C LEU A 195 11.93 -11.62 9.78
N ALA A 196 13.10 -11.95 9.25
CA ALA A 196 13.35 -13.23 8.58
C ALA A 196 13.16 -14.43 9.54
N ALA A 197 13.66 -14.33 10.76
CA ALA A 197 13.50 -15.37 11.78
C ALA A 197 12.03 -15.57 12.18
N LEU A 198 11.27 -14.49 12.34
CA LEU A 198 9.84 -14.55 12.66
C LEU A 198 9.02 -15.13 11.51
N VAL A 199 9.34 -14.78 10.27
CA VAL A 199 8.72 -15.38 9.07
C VAL A 199 9.05 -16.87 9.01
N GLY A 200 10.32 -17.24 9.19
CA GLY A 200 10.77 -18.63 9.23
C GLY A 200 9.97 -19.42 10.26
N LEU A 201 9.91 -18.93 11.50
CA LEU A 201 9.14 -19.54 12.58
C LEU A 201 7.66 -19.70 12.23
N ALA A 202 7.04 -18.66 11.66
CA ALA A 202 5.62 -18.68 11.31
C ALA A 202 5.31 -19.68 10.18
N VAL A 203 6.23 -19.87 9.23
CA VAL A 203 6.08 -20.78 8.09
C VAL A 203 6.39 -22.22 8.47
N THR A 204 7.39 -22.46 9.33
CA THR A 204 7.83 -23.83 9.68
C THR A 204 7.03 -24.45 10.82
N THR A 205 6.41 -23.64 11.69
CA THR A 205 5.66 -24.17 12.83
C THR A 205 4.36 -24.84 12.40
N THR A 206 4.05 -25.98 13.01
CA THR A 206 2.74 -26.67 12.89
C THR A 206 1.72 -26.18 13.93
N ASP A 207 2.17 -25.45 14.95
CA ASP A 207 1.31 -24.90 16.00
C ASP A 207 0.76 -23.52 15.61
N ASP A 208 -0.56 -23.42 15.50
CA ASP A 208 -1.28 -22.19 15.18
C ASP A 208 -1.04 -21.07 16.20
N THR A 209 -0.86 -21.40 17.48
CA THR A 209 -0.59 -20.42 18.53
C THR A 209 0.79 -19.80 18.33
N VAL A 210 1.81 -20.63 18.12
CA VAL A 210 3.18 -20.17 17.83
C VAL A 210 3.21 -19.32 16.55
N ARG A 211 2.44 -19.74 15.52
CA ARG A 211 2.30 -18.98 14.27
C ARG A 211 1.70 -17.60 14.49
N GLN A 212 0.65 -17.50 15.30
CA GLN A 212 0.01 -16.21 15.62
C GLN A 212 0.95 -15.31 16.43
N VAL A 213 1.63 -15.85 17.43
CA VAL A 213 2.62 -15.11 18.23
C VAL A 213 3.74 -14.57 17.33
N ALA A 214 4.25 -15.39 16.39
CA ALA A 214 5.25 -14.95 15.42
C ALA A 214 4.73 -13.82 14.52
N ARG A 215 3.50 -13.95 13.99
CA ARG A 215 2.84 -12.93 13.17
C ARG A 215 2.63 -11.61 13.93
N PHE A 216 2.24 -11.65 15.21
CA PHE A 216 2.15 -10.44 16.04
C PHE A 216 3.52 -9.84 16.34
N GLY A 217 4.54 -10.67 16.53
CA GLY A 217 5.93 -10.26 16.69
C GLY A 217 6.47 -9.43 15.52
N LEU A 218 5.93 -9.59 14.30
CA LEU A 218 6.31 -8.79 13.13
C LEU A 218 6.05 -7.28 13.31
N CYS A 219 5.20 -6.88 14.26
CA CYS A 219 5.00 -5.48 14.60
C CYS A 219 6.22 -4.87 15.33
N TRP A 220 7.01 -5.68 16.03
CA TRP A 220 8.08 -5.19 16.90
C TRP A 220 9.18 -4.42 16.16
N PRO A 221 9.71 -4.92 15.02
CA PRO A 221 10.65 -4.15 14.20
C PRO A 221 10.08 -2.82 13.72
N ALA A 222 8.79 -2.79 13.33
CA ALA A 222 8.13 -1.57 12.89
C ALA A 222 8.01 -0.54 14.03
N ILE A 223 7.65 -0.98 15.23
CA ILE A 223 7.57 -0.14 16.43
C ILE A 223 8.96 0.41 16.79
N ALA A 224 9.99 -0.43 16.82
CA ALA A 224 11.35 -0.03 17.15
C ALA A 224 11.91 1.01 16.15
N LEU A 225 11.71 0.79 14.85
CA LEU A 225 12.11 1.74 13.81
C LEU A 225 11.31 3.05 13.90
N ALA A 226 10.00 2.98 14.14
CA ALA A 226 9.15 4.15 14.32
C ALA A 226 9.57 5.00 15.53
N TRP A 227 10.01 4.36 16.61
CA TRP A 227 10.50 5.07 17.79
C TRP A 227 11.81 5.80 17.47
N ARG A 228 12.79 5.13 16.85
CA ARG A 228 14.12 5.72 16.60
C ARG A 228 14.15 6.73 15.46
N HIS A 229 13.35 6.52 14.42
CA HIS A 229 13.38 7.32 13.16
C HIS A 229 12.05 8.00 12.85
N HIS A 230 11.15 8.09 13.83
CA HIS A 230 9.85 8.74 13.69
C HIS A 230 9.02 8.12 12.55
N TRP A 231 8.22 8.93 11.85
CA TRP A 231 7.39 8.39 10.77
C TRP A 231 8.16 7.79 9.58
N HIS A 232 9.42 8.17 9.33
CA HIS A 232 10.25 7.50 8.30
C HIS A 232 10.54 6.05 8.69
N GLY A 233 10.85 5.82 9.97
CA GLY A 233 11.01 4.47 10.52
C GLY A 233 9.71 3.68 10.49
N ALA A 234 8.58 4.32 10.83
CA ALA A 234 7.26 3.70 10.75
C ALA A 234 6.92 3.27 9.31
N ALA A 235 7.25 4.10 8.31
CA ALA A 235 7.01 3.80 6.90
C ALA A 235 7.82 2.58 6.41
N ILE A 236 9.12 2.56 6.69
CA ILE A 236 10.01 1.48 6.22
C ILE A 236 9.79 0.20 7.03
N GLY A 237 9.68 0.32 8.35
CA GLY A 237 9.39 -0.81 9.23
C GLY A 237 8.00 -1.40 8.95
N GLY A 238 7.00 -0.56 8.70
CA GLY A 238 5.67 -1.00 8.33
C GLY A 238 5.62 -1.73 6.99
N PHE A 239 6.34 -1.23 5.98
CA PHE A 239 6.51 -1.94 4.71
C PHE A 239 7.15 -3.32 4.92
N GLY A 240 8.26 -3.39 5.66
CA GLY A 240 8.93 -4.66 5.97
C GLY A 240 8.03 -5.65 6.74
N ALA A 241 7.32 -5.17 7.75
CA ALA A 241 6.39 -5.98 8.54
C ALA A 241 5.22 -6.52 7.69
N SER A 242 4.69 -5.73 6.75
CA SER A 242 3.62 -6.18 5.86
C SER A 242 4.07 -7.15 4.79
N VAL A 243 5.26 -6.95 4.21
CA VAL A 243 5.89 -7.94 3.32
C VAL A 243 6.08 -9.26 4.07
N ALA A 244 6.67 -9.19 5.27
CA ALA A 244 6.89 -10.35 6.12
C ALA A 244 5.58 -11.07 6.46
N LEU A 245 4.52 -10.33 6.83
CA LEU A 245 3.22 -10.93 7.14
C LEU A 245 2.60 -11.60 5.92
N ALA A 246 2.68 -10.98 4.74
CA ALA A 246 2.19 -11.55 3.48
C ALA A 246 2.92 -12.85 3.12
N MET A 247 4.24 -12.95 3.39
CA MET A 247 5.01 -14.19 3.20
C MET A 247 4.57 -15.34 4.11
N THR A 248 3.83 -15.07 5.19
CA THR A 248 3.27 -16.12 6.07
C THR A 248 1.89 -16.61 5.63
N GLY A 249 1.35 -16.12 4.51
CA GLY A 249 0.06 -16.53 3.98
C GLY A 249 0.06 -17.98 3.51
N THR A 250 -0.90 -18.78 3.98
CA THR A 250 -1.02 -20.21 3.65
C THR A 250 -2.25 -20.55 2.81
N ALA A 251 -3.19 -19.61 2.67
CA ALA A 251 -4.43 -19.80 1.92
C ALA A 251 -4.88 -18.49 1.25
N PHE A 252 -5.76 -18.61 0.25
CA PHE A 252 -6.31 -17.48 -0.52
C PHE A 252 -7.04 -16.47 0.38
N VAL A 253 -7.76 -16.96 1.40
CA VAL A 253 -8.34 -16.17 2.50
C VAL A 253 -8.15 -16.96 3.80
N ASP A 254 -7.08 -16.68 4.54
CA ASP A 254 -6.81 -17.25 5.88
C ASP A 254 -7.44 -16.35 6.97
N PRO A 255 -8.48 -16.81 7.70
CA PRO A 255 -9.09 -16.03 8.78
C PRO A 255 -8.12 -15.67 9.90
N VAL A 256 -7.12 -16.52 10.17
CA VAL A 256 -6.11 -16.28 11.19
C VAL A 256 -5.16 -15.17 10.76
N MET A 257 -4.80 -15.14 9.47
CA MET A 257 -4.00 -14.05 8.90
C MET A 257 -4.76 -12.72 8.93
N LEU A 258 -6.06 -12.72 8.62
CA LEU A 258 -6.88 -11.50 8.69
C LEU A 258 -6.84 -10.84 10.09
N ARG A 259 -6.83 -11.64 11.17
CA ARG A 259 -6.69 -11.11 12.55
C ARG A 259 -5.36 -10.38 12.75
N ALA A 260 -4.25 -10.99 12.29
CA ALA A 260 -2.93 -10.37 12.34
C ALA A 260 -2.85 -9.10 11.49
N GLN A 261 -3.52 -9.08 10.34
CA GLN A 261 -3.58 -7.92 9.46
C GLN A 261 -4.35 -6.74 10.06
N VAL A 262 -5.46 -7.00 10.77
CA VAL A 262 -6.21 -5.95 11.48
C VAL A 262 -5.31 -5.30 12.54
N ILE A 263 -4.64 -6.11 13.35
CA ILE A 263 -3.73 -5.62 14.39
C ILE A 263 -2.58 -4.83 13.75
N LEU A 264 -1.95 -5.36 12.70
CA LEU A 264 -0.89 -4.66 11.98
C LEU A 264 -1.39 -3.32 11.42
N ALA A 265 -2.56 -3.29 10.78
CA ALA A 265 -3.12 -2.06 10.22
C ALA A 265 -3.37 -0.99 11.30
N MET A 266 -3.88 -1.39 12.47
CA MET A 266 -4.06 -0.50 13.62
C MET A 266 -2.72 0.02 14.14
N VAL A 267 -1.74 -0.87 14.34
CA VAL A 267 -0.40 -0.50 14.82
C VAL A 267 0.27 0.46 13.85
N LEU A 268 0.31 0.15 12.54
CA LEU A 268 0.95 1.01 11.54
C LEU A 268 0.28 2.38 11.43
N SER A 269 -1.05 2.43 11.49
CA SER A 269 -1.80 3.70 11.52
C SER A 269 -1.42 4.54 12.74
N GLY A 270 -1.36 3.91 13.92
CA GLY A 270 -0.94 4.57 15.15
C GLY A 270 0.51 5.08 15.08
N LEU A 271 1.44 4.24 14.62
CA LEU A 271 2.85 4.60 14.48
C LEU A 271 3.07 5.75 13.51
N LEU A 272 2.33 5.81 12.40
CA LEU A 272 2.40 6.92 11.45
C LEU A 272 1.90 8.23 12.08
N VAL A 273 0.76 8.20 12.78
CA VAL A 273 0.21 9.39 13.46
C VAL A 273 1.13 9.89 14.57
N ILE A 274 1.60 9.00 15.44
CA ILE A 274 2.49 9.33 16.55
C ILE A 274 3.84 9.82 16.01
N GLY A 275 4.43 9.10 15.05
CA GLY A 275 5.71 9.42 14.45
C GLY A 275 5.71 10.75 13.68
N ALA A 276 4.56 11.24 13.23
CA ALA A 276 4.47 12.56 12.57
C ALA A 276 4.33 13.74 13.54
N ARG A 277 3.96 13.48 14.80
CA ARG A 277 3.83 14.53 15.83
C ARG A 277 5.17 14.94 16.43
N VAL A 278 6.19 14.09 16.33
CA VAL A 278 7.50 14.37 16.91
C VAL A 278 8.14 15.58 16.18
N PRO A 279 8.49 16.66 16.89
CA PRO A 279 9.04 17.87 16.28
C PRO A 279 10.34 17.58 15.52
N ARG A 280 10.43 18.08 14.28
CA ARG A 280 11.70 18.19 13.57
C ARG A 280 12.33 19.55 13.84
N PRO A 281 13.66 19.63 14.00
CA PRO A 281 14.39 20.87 13.76
C PRO A 281 14.05 21.35 12.35
N ALA A 282 13.63 22.62 12.21
CA ALA A 282 13.23 23.17 10.93
C ALA A 282 14.40 23.09 9.93
N PRO A 283 14.23 22.49 8.74
CA PRO A 283 15.22 22.66 7.68
C PRO A 283 15.21 24.15 7.26
N ALA A 284 16.41 24.72 7.08
CA ALA A 284 16.58 26.09 6.60
C ALA A 284 15.73 26.32 5.34
N ALA A 285 15.01 27.44 5.32
CA ALA A 285 14.00 27.76 4.32
C ALA A 285 14.55 27.61 2.89
N VAL A 286 14.06 26.62 2.16
CA VAL A 286 14.25 26.54 0.70
C VAL A 286 13.11 27.37 0.07
N PRO A 287 13.41 28.38 -0.75
CA PRO A 287 12.39 29.25 -1.33
C PRO A 287 11.38 28.44 -2.16
N ALA A 288 10.09 28.65 -1.85
CA ALA A 288 8.98 27.94 -2.45
C ALA A 288 8.89 28.22 -3.97
N LYS A 289 9.13 27.21 -4.80
CA LYS A 289 8.67 27.22 -6.19
C LYS A 289 7.18 26.87 -6.21
N ARG A 290 6.34 27.87 -6.51
CA ARG A 290 4.94 27.69 -6.90
C ARG A 290 4.89 26.84 -8.18
N PHE A 291 4.10 25.77 -8.18
CA PHE A 291 3.65 25.03 -9.35
C PHE A 291 2.17 24.72 -9.22
#